data_AF-A0A8H4RPX3-F1
#
_entry.id   AF-A0A8H4RPX3-F1
#
_cell.length_a   1.000
_cell.length_b   1.000
_cell.length_c   1.000
_cell.angle_alpha   90.00
_cell.angle_beta   90.00
_cell.angle_gamma   90.00
#
_symmetry.space_group_name_H-M   'P 1'
#
loop_
_entity.id
_entity.type
_entity.pdbx_description
1 polymer ?
#
loop_
_entity_poly.entity_id
_entity_poly.type
_entity_poly.pdbx_seq_one_letter_code
_entity_poly.pdbx_strand_id
1 'polypeptide(L)'
;MGREWNMIDVLRMEKFLLLVRRYVGASFGVMKEGEWEEGLVASILEVMAEVPLNVEDMKVPVGLRFHVIDIWVDELERVGALGEEEEDVDERTLEVLMEPLRKLGSGSPNKTVRIKAREACADERLPANRKEGGEEESVEVGAGDEWGGIEG
;
A
#
# COMPACT_ATOMS: atom_id res chain seq x y z
N MET A 1 -7.37 2.57 -15.53
CA MET A 1 -6.00 3.11 -15.36
C MET A 1 -4.93 2.08 -15.68
N GLY A 2 -4.99 0.85 -15.16
CA GLY A 2 -3.95 -0.18 -15.35
C GLY A 2 -3.50 -0.38 -16.81
N ARG A 3 -4.44 -0.49 -17.76
CA ARG A 3 -4.10 -0.70 -19.18
C ARG A 3 -3.34 0.45 -19.84
N GLU A 4 -3.65 1.69 -19.46
CA GLU A 4 -3.09 2.89 -20.10
C GLU A 4 -1.82 3.41 -19.40
N TRP A 5 -1.46 2.85 -18.23
CA TRP A 5 -0.37 3.36 -17.39
C TRP A 5 0.97 3.47 -18.11
N ASN A 6 1.33 2.43 -18.88
CA ASN A 6 2.59 2.39 -19.62
C ASN A 6 2.60 3.36 -20.82
N MET A 7 1.45 3.90 -21.19
CA MET A 7 1.30 4.90 -22.25
C MET A 7 1.32 6.35 -21.71
N ILE A 8 1.37 6.52 -20.39
CA ILE A 8 1.44 7.83 -19.76
C ILE A 8 2.87 8.35 -19.93
N ASP A 9 2.99 9.43 -20.70
CA ASP A 9 4.22 10.21 -20.81
C ASP A 9 4.67 10.77 -19.46
N VAL A 10 5.99 10.81 -19.24
CA VAL A 10 6.60 11.16 -17.95
C VAL A 10 6.16 12.54 -17.45
N LEU A 11 6.01 13.54 -18.35
CA LEU A 11 5.57 14.89 -17.99
C LEU A 11 4.14 14.95 -17.47
N ARG A 12 3.35 13.90 -17.70
CA ARG A 12 1.96 13.79 -17.23
C ARG A 12 1.83 12.89 -16.01
N MET A 13 2.88 12.13 -15.67
CA MET A 13 2.83 11.10 -14.64
C MET A 13 2.40 11.66 -13.29
N GLU A 14 2.94 12.81 -12.87
CA GLU A 14 2.62 13.44 -11.58
C GLU A 14 1.12 13.64 -11.38
N LYS A 15 0.40 14.09 -12.42
CA LYS A 15 -1.04 14.28 -12.37
C LYS A 15 -1.79 12.96 -12.16
N PHE A 16 -1.34 11.88 -12.80
CA PHE A 16 -1.97 10.57 -12.65
C PHE A 16 -1.64 9.91 -11.31
N LEU A 17 -0.41 10.08 -10.79
CA LEU A 17 -0.05 9.67 -9.43
C LEU A 17 -0.93 10.38 -8.40
N LEU A 18 -1.15 11.70 -8.56
CA LEU A 18 -2.07 12.45 -7.70
C LEU A 18 -3.50 11.93 -7.81
N LEU A 19 -3.98 11.62 -9.01
CA LEU A 19 -5.31 11.04 -9.21
C LEU A 19 -5.46 9.69 -8.47
N VAL A 20 -4.47 8.81 -8.56
CA VAL A 20 -4.48 7.53 -7.82
C VAL A 20 -4.51 7.78 -6.31
N ARG A 21 -3.69 8.71 -5.81
CA ARG A 21 -3.70 9.07 -4.39
C ARG A 21 -5.06 9.59 -3.93
N ARG A 22 -5.70 10.46 -4.71
CA ARG A 22 -7.05 10.97 -4.41
C ARG A 22 -8.11 9.87 -4.46
N TYR A 23 -7.98 8.91 -5.38
CA TYR A 23 -8.89 7.77 -5.45
C TYR A 23 -8.77 6.89 -4.21
N VAL A 24 -7.55 6.45 -3.85
CA VAL A 24 -7.31 5.63 -2.64
C VAL A 24 -7.77 6.37 -1.38
N GLY A 25 -7.42 7.64 -1.25
CA GLY A 25 -7.83 8.46 -0.12
C GLY A 25 -9.34 8.67 -0.01
N ALA A 26 -10.04 8.82 -1.15
CA ALA A 26 -11.50 8.90 -1.16
C ALA A 26 -12.14 7.55 -0.82
N SER A 27 -11.57 6.43 -1.29
CA SER A 27 -12.02 5.08 -0.93
C SER A 27 -11.98 4.85 0.57
N PHE A 28 -10.87 5.20 1.24
CA PHE A 28 -10.79 5.11 2.70
C PHE A 28 -11.70 6.11 3.40
N GLY A 29 -11.89 7.31 2.84
CA GLY A 29 -12.86 8.28 3.35
C GLY A 29 -14.29 7.74 3.36
N VAL A 30 -14.69 7.06 2.29
CA VAL A 30 -16.01 6.39 2.21
C VAL A 30 -16.14 5.27 3.23
N MET A 31 -15.09 4.47 3.43
CA MET A 31 -15.10 3.44 4.49
C MET A 31 -15.28 4.06 5.87
N LYS A 32 -14.58 5.17 6.16
CA LYS A 32 -14.71 5.91 7.42
C LYS A 32 -16.12 6.48 7.61
N GLU A 33 -16.68 7.12 6.59
CA GLU A 33 -18.04 7.67 6.63
C GLU A 33 -19.09 6.57 6.83
N GLY A 34 -18.83 5.37 6.33
CA GLY A 34 -19.62 4.16 6.59
C GLY A 34 -19.25 3.44 7.89
N GLU A 35 -18.58 4.12 8.83
CA GLU A 35 -18.18 3.58 10.14
C GLU A 35 -17.44 2.24 10.06
N TRP A 36 -16.66 2.06 8.99
CA TRP A 36 -15.87 0.85 8.74
C TRP A 36 -16.69 -0.44 8.66
N GLU A 37 -17.94 -0.34 8.21
CA GLU A 37 -18.83 -1.49 8.04
C GLU A 37 -18.15 -2.60 7.19
N GLU A 38 -18.17 -3.83 7.72
CA GLU A 38 -17.38 -4.96 7.20
C GLU A 38 -17.67 -5.25 5.72
N GLY A 39 -18.94 -5.20 5.31
CA GLY A 39 -19.36 -5.37 3.92
C GLY A 39 -18.83 -4.29 2.99
N LEU A 40 -18.91 -3.02 3.40
CA LEU A 40 -18.38 -1.88 2.66
C LEU A 40 -16.85 -1.98 2.51
N VAL A 41 -16.13 -2.22 3.61
CA VAL A 41 -14.67 -2.38 3.60
C VAL A 41 -14.27 -3.53 2.66
N ALA A 42 -14.90 -4.70 2.80
CA ALA A 42 -14.62 -5.85 1.95
C ALA A 42 -14.86 -5.55 0.47
N SER A 43 -15.98 -4.90 0.12
CA SER A 43 -16.33 -4.61 -1.28
C SER A 43 -15.32 -3.66 -1.95
N ILE A 44 -14.80 -2.66 -1.22
CA ILE A 44 -13.83 -1.72 -1.78
C ILE A 44 -12.44 -2.37 -1.86
N LEU A 45 -12.05 -3.17 -0.86
CA LEU A 45 -10.79 -3.91 -0.89
C LEU A 45 -10.76 -4.96 -2.01
N GLU A 46 -11.89 -5.57 -2.34
CA GLU A 46 -12.02 -6.48 -3.48
C GLU A 46 -11.62 -5.78 -4.78
N VAL A 47 -12.14 -4.57 -5.04
CA VAL A 47 -11.77 -3.77 -6.22
C VAL A 47 -10.26 -3.44 -6.25
N MET A 48 -9.67 -3.13 -5.10
CA MET A 48 -8.23 -2.86 -5.00
C MET A 48 -7.40 -4.13 -5.24
N ALA A 49 -7.87 -5.28 -4.76
CA ALA A 49 -7.25 -6.58 -4.95
C ALA A 49 -7.38 -7.10 -6.38
N GLU A 50 -8.40 -6.70 -7.14
CA GLU A 50 -8.53 -7.07 -8.55
C GLU A 50 -7.53 -6.37 -9.46
N VAL A 51 -7.14 -5.12 -9.14
CA VAL A 51 -6.33 -4.28 -10.03
C VAL A 51 -4.96 -3.95 -9.43
N PRO A 52 -4.75 -2.87 -8.65
CA PRO A 52 -3.39 -2.49 -8.24
C PRO A 52 -2.72 -3.50 -7.31
N LEU A 53 -3.50 -4.26 -6.52
CA LEU A 53 -2.96 -5.17 -5.50
C LEU A 53 -3.14 -6.65 -5.82
N ASN A 54 -3.51 -6.97 -7.07
CA ASN A 54 -3.65 -8.35 -7.53
C ASN A 54 -2.34 -9.11 -7.42
N VAL A 55 -2.28 -10.25 -6.74
CA VAL A 55 -1.00 -10.95 -6.53
C VAL A 55 -0.49 -11.62 -7.80
N GLU A 56 -1.40 -12.10 -8.65
CA GLU A 56 -1.07 -12.99 -9.77
C GLU A 56 -1.01 -12.26 -11.12
N ASP A 57 -1.74 -11.16 -11.27
CA ASP A 57 -1.84 -10.48 -12.57
C ASP A 57 -0.59 -9.65 -12.91
N MET A 58 0.30 -10.26 -13.68
CA MET A 58 1.52 -9.64 -14.21
C MET A 58 1.26 -8.52 -15.23
N LYS A 59 0.03 -8.35 -15.72
CA LYS A 59 -0.32 -7.24 -16.62
C LYS A 59 -0.49 -5.92 -15.88
N VAL A 60 -0.65 -5.96 -14.57
CA VAL A 60 -0.73 -4.76 -13.75
C VAL A 60 0.65 -4.09 -13.74
N PRO A 61 0.76 -2.83 -14.21
CA PRO A 61 2.01 -2.11 -14.27
C PRO A 61 2.70 -2.01 -12.91
N VAL A 62 3.98 -2.36 -12.84
CA VAL A 62 4.76 -2.34 -11.60
C VAL A 62 4.78 -0.95 -10.96
N GLY A 63 4.90 0.12 -11.75
CA GLY A 63 4.88 1.49 -11.25
C GLY A 63 3.56 1.87 -10.55
N LEU A 64 2.42 1.36 -11.03
CA LEU A 64 1.14 1.57 -10.36
C LEU A 64 1.10 0.84 -9.01
N ARG A 65 1.60 -0.41 -8.97
CA ARG A 65 1.69 -1.20 -7.73
C ARG A 65 2.54 -0.48 -6.68
N PHE A 66 3.72 -0.03 -7.08
CA PHE A 66 4.63 0.69 -6.18
C PHE A 66 3.98 1.94 -5.63
N HIS A 67 3.37 2.76 -6.50
CA HIS A 67 2.72 3.99 -6.06
C HIS A 67 1.57 3.71 -5.08
N VAL A 68 0.74 2.69 -5.33
CA VAL A 68 -0.35 2.35 -4.40
C VAL A 68 0.21 1.85 -3.06
N ILE A 69 1.26 1.02 -3.07
CA ILE A 69 1.93 0.58 -1.84
C ILE A 69 2.51 1.78 -1.07
N ASP A 70 3.19 2.69 -1.77
CA ASP A 70 3.83 3.88 -1.19
C ASP A 70 2.85 4.80 -0.46
N ILE A 71 1.64 4.96 -1.00
CA ILE A 71 0.65 5.87 -0.45
C ILE A 71 -0.34 5.19 0.50
N TRP A 72 -0.30 3.86 0.66
CA TRP A 72 -1.33 3.12 1.38
C TRP A 72 -1.43 3.56 2.85
N VAL A 73 -0.29 3.51 3.56
CA VAL A 73 -0.22 3.91 4.98
C VAL A 73 -0.48 5.40 5.15
N ASP A 74 0.05 6.24 4.26
CA ASP A 74 -0.22 7.70 4.26
C ASP A 74 -1.72 8.01 4.19
N GLU A 75 -2.46 7.33 3.31
CA GLU A 75 -3.88 7.61 3.13
C GLU A 75 -4.74 7.01 4.27
N LEU A 76 -4.31 5.91 4.89
CA LEU A 76 -4.91 5.40 6.13
C LEU A 76 -4.71 6.37 7.29
N GLU A 77 -3.49 6.87 7.48
CA GLU A 77 -3.17 7.89 8.47
C GLU A 77 -4.00 9.17 8.24
N ARG A 78 -4.13 9.61 6.99
CA ARG A 78 -4.89 10.81 6.64
C ARG A 78 -6.37 10.73 7.02
N VAL A 79 -6.96 9.54 7.02
CA VAL A 79 -8.34 9.35 7.48
C VAL A 79 -8.43 9.04 8.97
N GLY A 80 -7.32 9.00 9.69
CA GLY A 80 -7.28 8.68 11.13
C GLY A 80 -7.31 7.19 11.43
N ALA A 81 -7.19 6.29 10.45
CA ALA A 81 -7.28 4.85 10.69
C ALA A 81 -6.08 4.26 11.47
N LEU A 82 -5.12 5.07 11.92
CA LEU A 82 -3.93 4.60 12.63
C LEU A 82 -3.83 5.14 14.05
N GLY A 83 -4.73 6.00 14.53
CA GLY A 83 -4.61 6.62 15.86
C GLY A 83 -4.92 5.69 17.04
N GLU A 84 -5.09 6.29 18.23
CA GLU A 84 -5.53 5.63 19.48
C GLU A 84 -6.84 6.22 20.02
N GLU A 85 -7.56 6.97 19.19
CA GLU A 85 -8.82 7.63 19.55
C GLU A 85 -10.01 6.66 19.41
N GLU A 86 -11.10 6.87 20.17
CA GLU A 86 -12.30 6.01 20.14
C GLU A 86 -12.99 5.97 18.76
N GLU A 87 -12.70 6.92 17.86
CA GLU A 87 -13.23 6.97 16.49
C GLU A 87 -12.36 6.22 15.46
N ASP A 88 -11.25 5.63 15.89
CA ASP A 88 -10.32 4.92 15.02
C ASP A 88 -10.81 3.51 14.70
N VAL A 89 -10.25 2.91 13.64
CA VAL A 89 -10.54 1.52 13.29
C VAL A 89 -10.10 0.59 14.40
N ASP A 90 -10.90 -0.42 14.68
CA ASP A 90 -10.45 -1.50 15.56
C ASP A 90 -9.30 -2.29 14.91
N GLU A 91 -8.55 -3.01 15.74
CA GLU A 91 -7.38 -3.78 15.32
C GLU A 91 -7.74 -4.80 14.22
N ARG A 92 -8.91 -5.43 14.31
CA ARG A 92 -9.39 -6.41 13.32
C ARG A 92 -9.64 -5.77 11.96
N THR A 93 -10.23 -4.60 11.94
CA THR A 93 -10.50 -3.85 10.71
C THR A 93 -9.19 -3.38 10.08
N LEU A 94 -8.24 -2.90 10.89
CA LEU A 94 -6.91 -2.56 10.41
C LEU A 94 -6.18 -3.78 9.83
N GLU A 95 -6.32 -4.95 10.45
CA GLU A 95 -5.78 -6.19 9.91
C GLU A 95 -6.35 -6.52 8.53
N VAL A 96 -7.66 -6.36 8.33
CA VAL A 96 -8.33 -6.54 7.03
C VAL A 96 -7.82 -5.53 6.01
N LEU A 97 -7.70 -4.26 6.37
CA LEU A 97 -7.18 -3.19 5.50
C LEU A 97 -5.74 -3.45 5.04
N MET A 98 -4.91 -4.07 5.88
CA MET A 98 -3.51 -4.39 5.57
C MET A 98 -3.35 -5.74 4.84
N GLU A 99 -4.39 -6.58 4.80
CA GLU A 99 -4.34 -7.92 4.21
C GLU A 99 -3.86 -7.93 2.73
N PRO A 100 -4.32 -7.01 1.84
CA PRO A 100 -3.85 -6.98 0.45
C PRO A 100 -2.33 -6.79 0.32
N LEU A 101 -1.74 -5.93 1.16
CA LEU A 101 -0.29 -5.68 1.16
C LEU A 101 0.46 -6.90 1.69
N ARG A 102 -0.05 -7.58 2.72
CA ARG A 102 0.54 -8.84 3.22
C ARG A 102 0.50 -9.94 2.16
N LYS A 103 -0.62 -10.09 1.44
CA LYS A 103 -0.76 -11.03 0.31
C LYS A 103 0.24 -10.73 -0.80
N LEU A 104 0.46 -9.47 -1.14
CA LEU A 104 1.52 -9.08 -2.09
C LEU A 104 2.92 -9.40 -1.56
N GLY A 105 3.18 -9.09 -0.30
CA GLY A 105 4.47 -9.31 0.36
C GLY A 105 4.91 -10.78 0.40
N SER A 106 3.95 -11.71 0.47
CA SER A 106 4.20 -13.15 0.47
C SER A 106 4.14 -13.77 -0.93
N GLY A 107 3.15 -13.39 -1.75
CA GLY A 107 2.80 -14.13 -2.96
C GLY A 107 3.20 -13.49 -4.29
N SER A 108 3.57 -12.21 -4.33
CA SER A 108 3.88 -11.56 -5.61
C SER A 108 5.06 -12.26 -6.30
N PRO A 109 4.99 -12.58 -7.60
CA PRO A 109 6.12 -13.15 -8.33
C PRO A 109 7.30 -12.16 -8.48
N ASN A 110 7.04 -10.86 -8.39
CA ASN A 110 8.07 -9.83 -8.46
C ASN A 110 8.72 -9.57 -7.07
N LYS A 111 10.03 -9.86 -6.94
CA LYS A 111 10.80 -9.71 -5.69
C LYS A 111 10.71 -8.28 -5.13
N THR A 112 10.84 -7.26 -5.96
CA THR A 112 10.82 -5.87 -5.53
C THR A 112 9.44 -5.45 -5.02
N VAL A 113 8.36 -5.94 -5.67
CA VAL A 113 6.99 -5.75 -5.15
C VAL A 113 6.83 -6.39 -3.77
N ARG A 114 7.37 -7.60 -3.57
CA ARG A 114 7.33 -8.26 -2.26
C ARG A 114 8.04 -7.46 -1.18
N ILE A 115 9.25 -6.98 -1.47
CA ILE A 115 10.04 -6.17 -0.52
C ILE A 115 9.27 -4.92 -0.14
N LYS A 116 8.79 -4.17 -1.14
CA LYS A 116 8.09 -2.92 -0.91
C LYS A 116 6.79 -3.06 -0.12
N ALA A 117 6.03 -4.13 -0.41
CA ALA A 117 4.82 -4.42 0.36
C ALA A 117 5.13 -4.81 1.81
N ARG A 118 6.24 -5.50 2.07
CA ARG A 118 6.71 -5.80 3.44
C ARG A 118 7.18 -4.55 4.17
N GLU A 119 7.90 -3.66 3.49
CA GLU A 119 8.30 -2.35 4.05
C GLU A 119 7.07 -1.55 4.49
N ALA A 120 6.03 -1.48 3.64
CA ALA A 120 4.78 -0.81 4.00
C ALA A 120 4.05 -1.50 5.17
N CYS A 121 4.14 -2.84 5.31
CA CYS A 121 3.59 -3.55 6.47
C CYS A 121 4.43 -3.34 7.76
N ALA A 122 5.69 -2.92 7.63
CA ALA A 122 6.61 -2.64 8.73
C ALA A 122 6.69 -1.14 9.06
N ASP A 123 5.83 -0.31 8.47
CA ASP A 123 5.79 1.13 8.72
C ASP A 123 5.54 1.41 10.22
N GLU A 124 6.39 2.25 10.82
CA GLU A 124 6.42 2.55 12.25
C GLU A 124 5.14 3.26 12.74
N ARG A 125 4.39 3.88 11.83
CA ARG A 125 3.12 4.56 12.15
C ARG A 125 2.00 3.57 12.48
N LEU A 126 2.09 2.33 11.97
CA LEU A 126 1.11 1.28 12.22
C LEU A 126 1.12 0.91 13.71
N PRO A 127 -0.04 0.85 14.39
CA PRO A 127 -0.13 0.52 15.82
C PRO A 127 0.70 -0.72 16.23
N ALA A 128 0.67 -1.78 15.43
CA ALA A 128 1.41 -3.03 15.70
C ALA A 128 2.95 -2.88 15.67
N ASN A 129 3.48 -1.84 15.03
CA ASN A 129 4.92 -1.61 14.86
C ASN A 129 5.44 -0.46 15.74
N ARG A 130 4.56 0.24 16.47
CA ARG A 130 4.97 1.32 17.38
C ARG A 130 5.86 0.71 18.46
N LYS A 131 7.14 1.05 18.42
CA LYS A 131 8.06 0.69 19.49
C LYS A 131 7.64 1.44 20.75
N GLU A 132 7.15 0.75 21.76
CA GLU A 132 7.14 1.28 23.12
C GLU A 132 8.60 1.52 23.52
N GLY A 133 9.03 2.79 23.49
CA GLY A 133 10.27 3.28 24.10
C GLY A 133 11.49 2.33 24.08
N GLY A 134 12.20 2.30 22.95
CA GLY A 134 13.62 1.95 22.91
C GLY A 134 13.94 0.48 22.68
N GLU A 135 14.23 0.14 21.43
CA GLU A 135 15.45 -0.57 21.00
C GLU A 135 15.51 -0.48 19.47
N GLU A 136 16.57 0.15 18.96
CA GLU A 136 16.89 0.14 17.53
C GLU A 136 17.33 -1.27 17.14
N GLU A 137 16.37 -2.13 16.81
CA GLU A 137 16.68 -3.32 16.02
C GLU A 137 17.04 -2.84 14.61
N SER A 138 18.34 -2.81 14.34
CA SER A 138 18.88 -2.56 13.02
C SER A 138 18.43 -3.70 12.11
N VAL A 139 17.54 -3.38 11.16
CA VAL A 139 17.24 -4.29 10.06
C VAL A 139 18.51 -4.39 9.24
N GLU A 140 19.26 -5.48 9.40
CA GLU A 140 20.31 -5.85 8.44
C GLU A 140 19.63 -6.12 7.10
N VAL A 141 19.55 -5.09 6.26
CA VAL A 141 19.31 -5.26 4.83
C VAL A 141 20.57 -5.90 4.29
N GLY A 142 20.55 -7.23 4.21
CA GLY A 142 21.61 -8.03 3.62
C GLY A 142 21.99 -7.44 2.26
N ALA A 143 23.20 -6.90 2.20
CA ALA A 143 23.83 -6.42 0.98
C ALA A 143 23.93 -7.60 0.01
N GLY A 144 23.11 -7.56 -1.03
CA GLY A 144 23.03 -8.59 -2.06
C GLY A 144 22.64 -7.96 -3.38
N ASP A 145 23.68 -7.60 -4.12
CA ASP A 145 23.76 -7.41 -5.57
C ASP A 145 23.30 -6.07 -6.17
N GLU A 146 24.30 -5.20 -6.26
CA GLU A 146 24.88 -4.77 -7.55
C GLU A 146 23.95 -4.01 -8.50
N TRP A 147 24.07 -2.69 -8.41
CA TRP A 147 23.67 -1.72 -9.42
C TRP A 147 24.38 -2.02 -10.77
N GLY A 148 23.71 -2.75 -11.65
CA GLY A 148 24.08 -2.85 -13.06
C GLY A 148 23.73 -1.54 -13.78
N GLY A 149 24.67 -0.59 -13.79
CA GLY A 149 24.57 0.62 -14.60
C GLY A 149 24.33 0.30 -16.07
N ILE A 150 23.42 1.03 -16.69
CA ILE A 150 23.15 0.92 -18.12
C ILE A 150 24.27 1.68 -18.83
N GLU A 151 25.19 0.97 -19.47
CA GLU A 151 26.17 1.59 -20.37
C GLU A 151 25.45 2.13 -21.62
N GLY A 152 25.73 3.37 -21.95
CA GLY A 152 25.41 4.04 -23.21
C GLY A 152 26.62 4.80 -23.73
#